data_AF-A0AA85KC96-F1
#
_entry.id   AF-A0AA85KC96-F1
#
_cell.length_a   1.000
_cell.length_b   1.000
_cell.length_c   1.000
_cell.angle_alpha   90.00
_cell.angle_beta   90.00
_cell.angle_gamma   90.00
#
_symmetry.space_group_name_H-M   'P 1'
#
loop_
_entity.id
_entity.type
_entity.pdbx_description
1 polymer ?
#
loop_
_entity_poly.entity_id
_entity_poly.type
_entity_poly.pdbx_seq_one_letter_code
_entity_poly.pdbx_strand_id
1 'polypeptide(L)'
;MFGVVFIVWMVSQMCLIVFAGILMDIAGLRITKLVAAVMYSVGTLMFAFTTASTVPLFYAAGILVALASIMSLICNHQVSSMFPQVRGLCISLMSGAFDSSTLIAFIISLTYKTFPFKWSFIILAICSLAVGTFVALFILTRYTKDMGNYAASNTKDEVVLSEDASAGDLPKTDIYGEISSVLDERFPSLKSCILSMPYLLINIWFTLGLFRFSFYLTHFVKHITAMFITDATLKVHLLSVSSAFFLSGFFVAPVTGTIIDYFLRRARQKIEQMLINKKDMYYPNKIYYTLVCGLVPALSLMTAFAVLLSLMMFIPHYVACYAAFIFLVVVRSLLFSTFISFLLSAFPIRYFGTLNGISSTVAGLISLIQYAFLETSTLTDNIFSLIISIGTFVIPVVFVILARKN
;
A
#
# COMPACT_ATOMS: atom_id res chain seq x y z
N MET A 1 18.78 18.79 -3.46
CA MET A 1 17.78 19.14 -2.41
C MET A 1 16.55 18.25 -2.44
N PHE A 2 15.84 18.09 -3.56
CA PHE A 2 14.61 17.27 -3.64
C PHE A 2 14.76 15.84 -3.10
N GLY A 3 15.79 15.09 -3.55
CA GLY A 3 16.00 13.70 -3.09
C GLY A 3 16.18 13.57 -1.58
N VAL A 4 16.92 14.50 -0.95
CA VAL A 4 17.15 14.51 0.50
C VAL A 4 15.85 14.77 1.25
N VAL A 5 15.07 15.78 0.83
CA VAL A 5 13.76 16.11 1.44
C VAL A 5 12.81 14.92 1.32
N PHE A 6 12.75 14.28 0.14
CA PHE A 6 11.91 13.12 -0.11
C PHE A 6 12.28 11.96 0.81
N ILE A 7 13.57 11.64 0.96
CA ILE A 7 14.01 10.58 1.89
C ILE A 7 13.61 10.92 3.32
N VAL A 8 13.83 12.15 3.80
CA VAL A 8 13.45 12.55 5.18
C VAL A 8 11.96 12.33 5.41
N TRP A 9 11.11 12.82 4.51
CA TRP A 9 9.65 12.67 4.64
C TRP A 9 9.21 11.22 4.53
N MET A 10 9.79 10.45 3.61
CA MET A 10 9.45 9.05 3.41
C MET A 10 9.87 8.18 4.61
N VAL A 11 11.10 8.34 5.11
CA VAL A 11 11.59 7.56 6.24
C VAL A 11 10.84 7.93 7.52
N SER A 12 10.62 9.22 7.77
CA SER A 12 9.91 9.68 8.97
C SER A 12 8.47 9.19 9.02
N GLN A 13 7.71 9.29 7.92
CA GLN A 13 6.33 8.75 7.90
C GLN A 13 6.33 7.23 8.13
N MET A 14 7.29 6.50 7.56
CA MET A 14 7.36 5.04 7.67
C MET A 14 7.79 4.57 9.06
N CYS A 15 8.61 5.35 9.77
CA CYS A 15 9.00 5.03 11.15
C CYS A 15 7.89 5.39 12.16
N LEU A 16 7.15 6.47 11.91
CA LEU A 16 6.13 6.95 12.86
C LEU A 16 4.78 6.22 12.71
N ILE A 17 4.55 5.54 11.60
CA ILE A 17 3.30 4.83 11.33
C ILE A 17 3.03 3.67 12.30
N VAL A 18 4.05 3.12 12.97
CA VAL A 18 3.85 2.12 14.02
C VAL A 18 3.01 2.65 15.18
N PHE A 19 3.25 3.90 15.61
CA PHE A 19 2.48 4.51 16.68
C PHE A 19 1.02 4.69 16.29
N ALA A 20 0.77 5.06 15.04
CA ALA A 20 -0.57 5.15 14.50
C ALA A 20 -1.25 3.79 14.35
N GLY A 21 -0.52 2.75 13.98
CA GLY A 21 -1.02 1.37 13.94
C GLY A 21 -1.43 0.87 15.32
N ILE A 22 -0.61 1.11 16.33
CA ILE A 22 -0.93 0.80 17.74
C ILE A 22 -2.14 1.61 18.21
N LEU A 23 -2.18 2.91 17.90
CA LEU A 23 -3.32 3.77 18.23
C LEU A 23 -4.61 3.26 17.59
N MET A 24 -4.55 2.78 16.35
CA MET A 24 -5.70 2.19 15.65
C MET A 24 -6.20 0.92 16.33
N ASP A 25 -5.29 0.05 16.75
CA ASP A 25 -5.64 -1.22 17.37
C ASP A 25 -6.22 -1.03 18.79
N ILE A 26 -5.78 0.02 19.54
CA ILE A 26 -6.25 0.29 20.92
C ILE A 26 -7.44 1.24 20.96
N ALA A 27 -7.32 2.42 20.33
CA ALA A 27 -8.31 3.50 20.40
C ALA A 27 -9.39 3.41 19.31
N GLY A 28 -9.23 2.48 18.36
CA GLY A 28 -10.16 2.26 17.25
C GLY A 28 -9.96 3.23 16.08
N LEU A 29 -10.72 2.99 15.00
CA LEU A 29 -10.56 3.70 13.73
C LEU A 29 -10.99 5.16 13.82
N ARG A 30 -12.07 5.47 14.55
CA ARG A 30 -12.64 6.83 14.63
C ARG A 30 -11.64 7.83 15.22
N ILE A 31 -11.07 7.50 16.38
CA ILE A 31 -10.10 8.38 17.06
C ILE A 31 -8.87 8.55 16.19
N THR A 32 -8.34 7.45 15.64
CA THR A 32 -7.17 7.48 14.76
C THR A 32 -7.39 8.35 13.52
N LYS A 33 -8.58 8.28 12.90
CA LYS A 33 -8.93 9.10 11.74
C LYS A 33 -9.06 10.58 12.10
N LEU A 34 -9.67 10.91 13.24
CA LEU A 34 -9.76 12.31 13.71
C LEU A 34 -8.39 12.90 14.00
N VAL A 35 -7.53 12.13 14.69
CA VAL A 35 -6.13 12.53 14.94
C VAL A 35 -5.40 12.77 13.63
N ALA A 36 -5.54 11.86 12.65
CA ALA A 36 -4.95 12.05 11.32
C ALA A 36 -5.49 13.31 10.61
N ALA A 37 -6.79 13.58 10.65
CA ALA A 37 -7.38 14.76 10.02
C ALA A 37 -6.87 16.08 10.64
N VAL A 38 -6.78 16.14 11.97
CA VAL A 38 -6.24 17.31 12.69
C VAL A 38 -4.76 17.49 12.38
N MET A 39 -3.97 16.41 12.44
CA MET A 39 -2.53 16.46 12.11
C MET A 39 -2.28 16.91 10.67
N TYR A 40 -3.08 16.43 9.71
CA TYR A 40 -2.99 16.85 8.31
C TYR A 40 -3.32 18.33 8.13
N SER A 41 -4.39 18.81 8.80
CA SER A 41 -4.79 20.22 8.77
C SER A 41 -3.72 21.14 9.36
N VAL A 42 -3.13 20.76 10.50
CA VAL A 42 -2.02 21.50 11.12
C VAL A 42 -0.79 21.52 10.21
N GLY A 43 -0.39 20.37 9.64
CA GLY A 43 0.77 20.30 8.75
C GLY A 43 0.59 21.12 7.46
N THR A 44 -0.60 21.09 6.86
CA THR A 44 -0.93 21.93 5.69
C THR A 44 -0.99 23.41 6.03
N LEU A 45 -1.49 23.77 7.22
CA LEU A 45 -1.44 25.14 7.70
C LEU A 45 0.01 25.62 7.90
N MET A 46 0.91 24.78 8.42
CA MET A 46 2.34 25.11 8.53
C MET A 46 2.98 25.37 7.15
N PHE A 47 2.59 24.62 6.11
CA PHE A 47 3.02 24.92 4.74
C PHE A 47 2.58 26.31 4.26
N ALA A 48 1.39 26.78 4.65
CA ALA A 48 0.88 28.10 4.26
C ALA A 48 1.75 29.26 4.77
N PHE A 49 2.45 29.08 5.89
CA PHE A 49 3.33 30.09 6.50
C PHE A 49 4.82 29.87 6.21
N THR A 50 5.16 28.87 5.39
CA THR A 50 6.56 28.58 5.08
C THR A 50 7.15 29.68 4.20
N THR A 51 8.25 30.28 4.64
CA THR A 51 9.02 31.29 3.90
C THR A 51 10.43 30.76 3.63
N ALA A 52 11.17 31.37 2.69
CA ALA A 52 12.55 30.99 2.35
C ALA A 52 13.51 30.98 3.56
N SER A 53 13.21 31.74 4.62
CA SER A 53 13.98 31.81 5.87
C SER A 53 13.64 30.71 6.88
N THR A 54 12.52 29.99 6.73
CA THR A 54 12.03 29.00 7.70
C THR A 54 12.15 27.57 7.17
N VAL A 55 13.36 27.17 6.79
CA VAL A 55 13.63 25.81 6.28
C VAL A 55 13.22 24.70 7.27
N PRO A 56 13.46 24.81 8.60
CA PRO A 56 13.03 23.77 9.54
C PRO A 56 11.50 23.56 9.57
N LEU A 57 10.73 24.63 9.38
CA LEU A 57 9.27 24.58 9.35
C LEU A 57 8.76 23.76 8.16
N PHE A 58 9.43 23.86 7.00
CA PHE A 58 9.11 23.06 5.82
C PHE A 58 9.29 21.56 6.06
N TYR A 59 10.38 21.17 6.72
CA TYR A 59 10.61 19.78 7.09
C TYR A 59 9.55 19.28 8.08
N ALA A 60 9.28 20.04 9.14
CA ALA A 60 8.27 19.68 10.15
C ALA A 60 6.86 19.55 9.55
N ALA A 61 6.46 20.49 8.69
CA ALA A 61 5.18 20.46 7.98
C ALA A 61 5.06 19.19 7.11
N GLY A 62 6.09 18.87 6.35
CA GLY A 62 6.10 17.67 5.49
C GLY A 62 6.02 16.37 6.27
N ILE A 63 6.71 16.24 7.41
CA ILE A 63 6.63 15.06 8.28
C ILE A 63 5.20 14.87 8.80
N LEU A 64 4.57 15.94 9.30
CA LEU A 64 3.20 15.90 9.81
C LEU A 64 2.19 15.52 8.73
N VAL A 65 2.28 16.15 7.55
CA VAL A 65 1.39 15.84 6.41
C VAL A 65 1.60 14.41 5.92
N ALA A 66 2.85 13.97 5.76
CA ALA A 66 3.18 12.63 5.28
C ALA A 66 2.64 11.56 6.24
N LEU A 67 2.92 11.70 7.54
CA LEU A 67 2.40 10.81 8.59
C LEU A 67 0.87 10.79 8.59
N ALA A 68 0.22 11.94 8.65
CA ALA A 68 -1.24 12.02 8.70
C ALA A 68 -1.92 11.40 7.45
N SER A 69 -1.29 11.56 6.29
CA SER A 69 -1.74 10.98 5.02
C SER A 69 -1.76 9.46 5.09
N ILE A 70 -0.66 8.83 5.49
CA ILE A 70 -0.58 7.37 5.59
C ILE A 70 -1.47 6.82 6.72
N MET A 71 -1.59 7.52 7.85
CA MET A 71 -2.53 7.15 8.93
C MET A 71 -3.96 7.08 8.42
N SER A 72 -4.37 8.12 7.69
CA SER A 72 -5.69 8.23 7.06
C SER A 72 -5.94 7.10 6.06
N LEU A 73 -4.93 6.69 5.31
CA LEU A 73 -5.00 5.59 4.34
C LEU A 73 -5.19 4.22 5.03
N ILE A 74 -4.45 3.93 6.11
CA ILE A 74 -4.60 2.67 6.83
C ILE A 74 -6.01 2.54 7.42
N CYS A 75 -6.57 3.62 7.97
CA CYS A 75 -7.96 3.63 8.43
C CYS A 75 -8.94 3.32 7.29
N ASN A 76 -8.71 3.88 6.09
CA ASN A 76 -9.56 3.64 4.94
C ASN A 76 -9.48 2.19 4.46
N HIS A 77 -8.28 1.58 4.43
CA HIS A 77 -8.11 0.19 4.01
C HIS A 77 -8.94 -0.80 4.83
N GLN A 78 -9.24 -0.49 6.09
CA GLN A 78 -10.10 -1.35 6.92
C GLN A 78 -11.53 -1.44 6.41
N VAL A 79 -12.02 -0.43 5.70
CA VAL A 79 -13.35 -0.48 5.06
C VAL A 79 -13.44 -1.61 4.03
N SER A 80 -12.30 -2.01 3.43
CA SER A 80 -12.27 -3.18 2.52
C SER A 80 -12.68 -4.49 3.19
N SER A 81 -12.55 -4.59 4.52
CA SER A 81 -12.98 -5.78 5.27
C SER A 81 -14.50 -5.97 5.24
N MET A 82 -15.27 -4.91 4.99
CA MET A 82 -16.73 -4.99 4.82
C MET A 82 -17.14 -5.60 3.48
N PHE A 83 -16.23 -5.70 2.50
CA PHE A 83 -16.48 -6.27 1.18
C PHE A 83 -15.53 -7.44 0.88
N PRO A 84 -15.67 -8.61 1.54
CA PRO A 84 -14.70 -9.69 1.44
C PRO A 84 -14.48 -10.22 0.01
N GLN A 85 -15.50 -10.15 -0.86
CA GLN A 85 -15.48 -10.65 -2.23
C GLN A 85 -14.67 -9.79 -3.22
N VAL A 86 -14.58 -8.48 -2.96
CA VAL A 86 -13.90 -7.47 -3.81
C VAL A 86 -12.85 -6.69 -3.02
N ARG A 87 -12.27 -7.36 -2.02
CA ARG A 87 -11.41 -6.73 -1.02
C ARG A 87 -10.15 -6.14 -1.64
N GLY A 88 -9.48 -6.90 -2.50
CA GLY A 88 -8.28 -6.46 -3.22
C GLY A 88 -8.56 -5.28 -4.13
N LEU A 89 -9.71 -5.25 -4.79
CA LEU A 89 -10.18 -4.10 -5.58
C LEU A 89 -10.37 -2.86 -4.72
N CYS A 90 -11.07 -2.97 -3.59
CA CYS A 90 -11.29 -1.85 -2.67
C CYS A 90 -9.96 -1.30 -2.13
N ILE A 91 -9.06 -2.18 -1.70
CA ILE A 91 -7.72 -1.79 -1.21
C ILE A 91 -6.96 -1.05 -2.32
N SER A 92 -6.93 -1.63 -3.52
CA SER A 92 -6.21 -1.04 -4.65
C SER A 92 -6.77 0.30 -5.05
N LEU A 93 -8.10 0.45 -5.10
CA LEU A 93 -8.74 1.72 -5.43
C LEU A 93 -8.43 2.82 -4.41
N MET A 94 -8.40 2.49 -3.11
CA MET A 94 -8.00 3.43 -2.06
C MET A 94 -6.53 3.83 -2.17
N SER A 95 -5.63 2.88 -2.44
CA SER A 95 -4.22 3.17 -2.71
C SER A 95 -4.04 4.04 -3.96
N GLY A 96 -4.77 3.74 -5.04
CA GLY A 96 -4.74 4.50 -6.29
C GLY A 96 -5.25 5.94 -6.12
N ALA A 97 -6.31 6.13 -5.32
CA ALA A 97 -6.81 7.46 -4.98
C ALA A 97 -5.84 8.24 -4.09
N PHE A 98 -5.13 7.56 -3.19
CA PHE A 98 -4.04 8.16 -2.43
C PHE A 98 -2.90 8.62 -3.33
N ASP A 99 -2.53 7.79 -4.30
CA ASP A 99 -1.46 8.09 -5.25
C ASP A 99 -1.81 9.26 -6.18
N SER A 100 -3.07 9.34 -6.62
CA SER A 100 -3.56 10.43 -7.47
C SER A 100 -3.77 11.75 -6.73
N SER A 101 -3.68 11.78 -5.39
CA SER A 101 -3.75 13.03 -4.60
C SER A 101 -2.68 14.06 -4.98
N THR A 102 -1.59 13.61 -5.62
CA THR A 102 -0.57 14.46 -6.26
C THR A 102 -1.15 15.45 -7.28
N LEU A 103 -2.35 15.20 -7.82
CA LEU A 103 -3.11 16.16 -8.65
C LEU A 103 -3.26 17.51 -7.98
N ILE A 104 -3.57 17.51 -6.67
CA ILE A 104 -3.80 18.74 -5.91
C ILE A 104 -2.52 19.56 -5.87
N ALA A 105 -1.38 18.91 -5.60
CA ALA A 105 -0.08 19.56 -5.63
C ALA A 105 0.26 20.09 -7.04
N PHE A 106 -0.09 19.35 -8.10
CA PHE A 106 0.08 19.79 -9.47
C PHE A 106 -0.78 21.01 -9.81
N ILE A 107 -2.06 21.04 -9.42
CA ILE A 107 -2.95 22.20 -9.59
C ILE A 107 -2.37 23.43 -8.88
N ILE A 108 -1.92 23.27 -7.63
CA ILE A 108 -1.26 24.36 -6.88
C ILE A 108 -0.02 24.87 -7.65
N SER A 109 0.77 23.97 -8.23
CA SER A 109 1.95 24.34 -9.03
C SER A 109 1.62 25.06 -10.35
N LEU A 110 0.38 24.98 -10.85
CA LEU A 110 -0.08 25.75 -12.01
C LEU A 110 -0.67 27.10 -11.59
N THR A 111 -1.39 27.15 -10.48
CA THR A 111 -2.14 28.33 -10.02
C THR A 111 -1.29 29.29 -9.16
N TYR A 112 -0.11 28.90 -8.67
CA TYR A 112 0.67 29.75 -7.73
C TYR A 112 1.05 31.15 -8.27
N LYS A 113 1.06 31.34 -9.60
CA LYS A 113 1.35 32.64 -10.21
C LYS A 113 0.17 33.62 -10.15
N THR A 114 -1.05 33.10 -10.15
CA THR A 114 -2.29 33.91 -10.13
C THR A 114 -2.92 33.97 -8.75
N PHE A 115 -2.72 32.93 -7.94
CA PHE A 115 -3.29 32.82 -6.60
C PHE A 115 -2.20 32.65 -5.54
N PRO A 116 -2.24 33.42 -4.42
CA PRO A 116 -1.19 33.36 -3.43
C PRO A 116 -1.09 31.96 -2.79
N PHE A 117 0.13 31.42 -2.75
CA PHE A 117 0.45 30.10 -2.20
C PHE A 117 -0.16 29.86 -0.81
N LYS A 118 -0.10 30.88 0.06
CA LYS A 118 -0.67 30.83 1.42
C LYS A 118 -2.16 30.46 1.44
N TRP A 119 -2.97 31.05 0.57
CA TRP A 119 -4.42 30.80 0.56
C TRP A 119 -4.76 29.40 0.05
N SER A 120 -3.99 28.86 -0.90
CA SER A 120 -4.21 27.49 -1.40
C SER A 120 -4.06 26.46 -0.28
N PHE A 121 -3.02 26.59 0.55
CA PHE A 121 -2.79 25.68 1.66
C PHE A 121 -3.78 25.86 2.81
N ILE A 122 -4.25 27.08 3.07
CA ILE A 122 -5.32 27.32 4.06
C ILE A 122 -6.63 26.66 3.63
N ILE A 123 -7.02 26.81 2.36
CA ILE A 123 -8.23 26.16 1.82
C ILE A 123 -8.08 24.63 1.92
N LEU A 124 -6.91 24.10 1.57
CA LEU A 124 -6.63 22.66 1.69
C LEU A 124 -6.72 22.18 3.14
N ALA A 125 -6.22 22.95 4.11
CA ALA A 125 -6.28 22.63 5.53
C ALA A 125 -7.72 22.57 6.07
N ILE A 126 -8.58 23.50 5.64
CA ILE A 126 -9.99 23.54 6.04
C ILE A 126 -10.78 22.39 5.38
N CYS A 127 -10.62 22.20 4.07
CA CYS A 127 -11.30 21.15 3.33
C CYS A 127 -10.92 19.74 3.83
N SER A 128 -9.63 19.51 4.08
CA SER A 128 -9.15 18.22 4.60
C SER A 128 -9.67 17.93 6.01
N LEU A 129 -9.77 18.96 6.87
CA LEU A 129 -10.36 18.81 8.21
C LEU A 129 -11.85 18.49 8.12
N ALA A 130 -12.61 19.20 7.27
CA ALA A 130 -14.04 18.98 7.09
C ALA A 130 -14.33 17.57 6.56
N VAL A 131 -13.68 17.17 5.47
CA VAL A 131 -13.86 15.84 4.86
C VAL A 131 -13.35 14.74 5.79
N GLY A 132 -12.17 14.92 6.40
CA GLY A 132 -11.59 13.95 7.32
C GLY A 132 -12.48 13.70 8.54
N THR A 133 -13.05 14.77 9.12
CA THR A 133 -13.98 14.69 10.24
C THR A 133 -15.29 14.02 9.82
N PHE A 134 -15.84 14.37 8.66
CA PHE A 134 -17.04 13.72 8.13
C PHE A 134 -16.85 12.20 7.97
N VAL A 135 -15.75 11.77 7.35
CA VAL A 135 -15.43 10.35 7.17
C VAL A 135 -15.24 9.65 8.53
N ALA A 136 -14.59 10.31 9.48
CA ALA A 136 -14.39 9.75 10.82
C ALA A 136 -15.71 9.59 11.60
N LEU A 137 -16.63 10.55 11.47
CA LEU A 137 -17.88 10.59 12.24
C LEU A 137 -18.98 9.72 11.64
N PHE A 138 -19.08 9.62 10.31
CA PHE A 138 -20.20 8.94 9.64
C PHE A 138 -19.83 7.57 9.08
N ILE A 139 -18.62 7.40 8.54
CA ILE A 139 -18.22 6.16 7.83
C ILE A 139 -17.50 5.20 8.79
N LEU A 140 -16.58 5.71 9.61
CA LEU A 140 -15.69 4.90 10.47
C LEU A 140 -16.21 4.76 11.91
N THR A 141 -17.53 4.64 12.10
CA THR A 141 -18.19 4.63 13.42
C THR A 141 -17.91 3.40 14.29
N ARG A 142 -17.31 2.32 13.75
CA ARG A 142 -17.12 1.04 14.45
C ARG A 142 -15.65 0.63 14.61
N TYR A 143 -15.39 -0.24 15.58
CA TYR A 143 -14.09 -0.88 15.79
C TYR A 143 -13.76 -1.86 14.65
N THR A 144 -12.47 -2.11 14.44
CA THR A 144 -11.96 -3.02 13.40
C THR A 144 -12.56 -4.42 13.48
N LYS A 145 -12.72 -4.94 14.70
CA LYS A 145 -13.27 -6.28 14.97
C LYS A 145 -14.74 -6.38 14.55
N ASP A 146 -15.50 -5.30 14.76
CA ASP A 146 -16.92 -5.26 14.42
C ASP A 146 -17.14 -5.17 12.91
N MET A 147 -16.21 -4.60 12.14
CA MET A 147 -16.30 -4.60 10.67
C MET A 147 -16.12 -6.01 10.08
N GLY A 148 -15.20 -6.81 10.62
CA GLY A 148 -15.05 -8.22 10.24
C GLY A 148 -16.26 -9.06 10.61
N ASN A 149 -16.80 -8.88 11.82
CA ASN A 149 -18.00 -9.59 12.28
C ASN A 149 -19.27 -9.16 11.53
N TYR A 150 -19.38 -7.88 11.16
CA TYR A 150 -20.51 -7.38 10.36
C TYR A 150 -20.50 -7.92 8.93
N ALA A 151 -19.33 -8.10 8.32
CA ALA A 151 -19.22 -8.79 7.03
C ALA A 151 -19.69 -10.25 7.13
N ALA A 152 -19.32 -10.96 8.20
CA ALA A 152 -19.80 -12.32 8.45
C ALA A 152 -21.32 -12.38 8.73
N SER A 153 -21.87 -11.39 9.44
CA SER A 153 -23.32 -11.28 9.70
C SER A 153 -24.12 -10.94 8.45
N ASN A 154 -23.70 -9.93 7.68
CA ASN A 154 -24.37 -9.54 6.43
C ASN A 154 -24.33 -10.65 5.39
N THR A 155 -23.26 -11.48 5.37
CA THR A 155 -23.24 -12.66 4.48
C THR A 155 -24.28 -13.68 4.92
N LYS A 156 -24.53 -13.84 6.24
CA LYS A 156 -25.63 -14.69 6.73
C LYS A 156 -26.98 -14.12 6.35
N ASP A 157 -27.18 -12.81 6.48
CA ASP A 157 -28.44 -12.15 6.16
C ASP A 157 -28.73 -12.11 4.64
N GLU A 158 -27.71 -11.89 3.78
CA GLU A 158 -27.84 -12.01 2.31
C GLU A 158 -28.13 -13.45 1.88
N VAL A 159 -27.55 -14.45 2.56
CA VAL A 159 -27.84 -15.87 2.31
C VAL A 159 -29.28 -16.21 2.74
N VAL A 160 -29.74 -15.72 3.88
CA VAL A 160 -31.14 -15.92 4.35
C VAL A 160 -32.15 -15.24 3.42
N LEU A 161 -31.86 -14.04 2.91
CA LEU A 161 -32.71 -13.32 1.96
C LEU A 161 -32.72 -13.97 0.55
N SER A 162 -31.70 -14.75 0.21
CA SER A 162 -31.67 -15.52 -1.04
C SER A 162 -32.17 -16.97 -0.91
N GLU A 163 -32.30 -17.48 0.33
CA GLU A 163 -32.93 -18.79 0.63
C GLU A 163 -34.46 -18.78 0.44
N ASP A 164 -35.14 -17.64 0.61
CA ASP A 164 -36.59 -17.54 0.39
C ASP A 164 -37.01 -17.57 -1.10
N ALA A 165 -36.04 -17.51 -2.04
CA ALA A 165 -36.31 -17.46 -3.48
C ALA A 165 -35.92 -18.73 -4.27
N SER A 166 -35.28 -19.73 -3.66
CA SER A 166 -34.95 -20.98 -4.37
C SER A 166 -34.73 -22.15 -3.42
N ALA A 167 -35.75 -22.99 -3.29
CA ALA A 167 -35.65 -24.29 -2.64
C ALA A 167 -34.74 -25.22 -3.45
N GLY A 168 -33.65 -25.68 -2.82
CA GLY A 168 -32.89 -26.86 -3.27
C GLY A 168 -31.41 -26.65 -3.60
N ASP A 169 -30.61 -26.10 -2.69
CA ASP A 169 -29.15 -26.27 -2.74
C ASP A 169 -28.56 -26.40 -1.33
N LEU A 170 -27.51 -27.23 -1.19
CA LEU A 170 -26.85 -27.57 0.08
C LEU A 170 -26.42 -26.32 0.87
N PRO A 171 -26.32 -26.40 2.22
CA PRO A 171 -25.91 -25.26 3.04
C PRO A 171 -24.52 -24.78 2.60
N LYS A 172 -24.44 -23.55 2.08
CA LYS A 172 -23.17 -22.89 1.77
C LYS A 172 -22.41 -22.66 3.08
N THR A 173 -21.39 -23.46 3.32
CA THR A 173 -20.49 -23.33 4.46
C THR A 173 -19.95 -21.90 4.55
N ASP A 174 -19.97 -21.27 5.74
CA ASP A 174 -19.40 -19.94 5.96
C ASP A 174 -17.86 -20.00 5.89
N ILE A 175 -17.33 -19.96 4.66
CA ILE A 175 -15.90 -20.05 4.34
C ILE A 175 -15.11 -18.93 5.03
N TYR A 176 -15.70 -17.73 5.18
CA TYR A 176 -15.02 -16.59 5.77
C TYR A 176 -14.90 -16.73 7.29
N GLY A 177 -15.94 -17.22 7.95
CA GLY A 177 -15.91 -17.59 9.37
C GLY A 177 -14.87 -18.67 9.64
N GLU A 178 -14.82 -19.72 8.81
CA GLU A 178 -13.87 -20.83 8.95
C GLU A 178 -12.41 -20.41 8.69
N ILE A 179 -12.16 -19.55 7.70
CA ILE A 179 -10.82 -19.00 7.50
C ILE A 179 -10.41 -18.14 8.70
N SER A 180 -11.34 -17.38 9.28
CA SER A 180 -11.06 -16.56 10.46
C SER A 180 -10.74 -17.42 11.69
N SER A 181 -11.46 -18.51 11.92
CA SER A 181 -11.21 -19.42 13.04
C SER A 181 -9.82 -20.08 12.92
N VAL A 182 -9.46 -20.56 11.74
CA VAL A 182 -8.12 -21.13 11.45
C VAL A 182 -7.02 -20.10 11.70
N LEU A 183 -7.23 -18.83 11.33
CA LEU A 183 -6.26 -17.76 11.56
C LEU A 183 -6.11 -17.42 13.04
N ASP A 184 -7.21 -17.35 13.78
CA ASP A 184 -7.19 -17.05 15.22
C ASP A 184 -6.58 -18.21 16.03
N GLU A 185 -6.83 -19.47 15.64
CA GLU A 185 -6.23 -20.66 16.23
C GLU A 185 -4.71 -20.70 15.97
N ARG A 186 -4.28 -20.40 14.74
CA ARG A 186 -2.87 -20.39 14.36
C ARG A 186 -2.09 -19.23 14.99
N PHE A 187 -2.74 -18.10 15.19
CA PHE A 187 -2.12 -16.87 15.67
C PHE A 187 -2.83 -16.31 16.92
N PRO A 188 -2.65 -16.96 18.08
CA PRO A 188 -3.29 -16.53 19.32
C PRO A 188 -2.74 -15.19 19.81
N SER A 189 -1.46 -14.90 19.55
CA SER A 189 -0.75 -13.71 20.02
C SER A 189 -0.06 -12.93 18.91
N LEU A 190 0.17 -11.64 19.14
CA LEU A 190 0.93 -10.76 18.24
C LEU A 190 2.38 -11.25 18.05
N LYS A 191 3.01 -11.78 19.10
CA LYS A 191 4.37 -12.35 19.02
C LYS A 191 4.42 -13.54 18.07
N SER A 192 3.39 -14.39 18.11
CA SER A 192 3.26 -15.52 17.18
C SER A 192 3.12 -15.06 15.73
N CYS A 193 2.45 -13.92 15.48
CA CYS A 193 2.36 -13.33 14.14
C CYS A 193 3.73 -12.85 13.64
N ILE A 194 4.42 -12.04 14.46
CA ILE A 194 5.68 -11.39 14.07
C ILE A 194 6.81 -12.41 13.87
N LEU A 195 6.88 -13.44 14.72
CA LEU A 195 7.90 -14.49 14.60
C LEU A 195 7.55 -15.55 13.55
N SER A 196 6.41 -15.41 12.86
CA SER A 196 6.00 -16.38 11.86
C SER A 196 6.80 -16.25 10.57
N MET A 197 7.14 -17.40 9.98
CA MET A 197 7.85 -17.44 8.70
C MET A 197 7.10 -16.69 7.57
N PRO A 198 5.76 -16.82 7.42
CA PRO A 198 5.03 -16.05 6.41
C PRO A 198 5.12 -14.54 6.61
N TYR A 199 5.10 -14.06 7.86
CA TYR A 199 5.23 -12.62 8.15
C TYR A 199 6.64 -12.13 7.84
N LEU A 200 7.67 -12.88 8.23
CA LEU A 200 9.07 -12.52 7.91
C LEU A 200 9.29 -12.43 6.39
N LEU A 201 8.80 -13.42 5.64
CA LEU A 201 8.92 -13.46 4.18
C LEU A 201 8.22 -12.27 3.51
N ILE A 202 6.95 -12.00 3.85
CA ILE A 202 6.24 -10.86 3.26
C ILE A 202 6.87 -9.52 3.67
N ASN A 203 7.40 -9.41 4.88
CA ASN A 203 8.07 -8.20 5.33
C ASN A 203 9.39 -7.96 4.57
N ILE A 204 10.18 -9.01 4.30
CA ILE A 204 11.37 -8.92 3.44
C ILE A 204 10.95 -8.48 2.03
N TRP A 205 9.93 -9.11 1.44
CA TRP A 205 9.43 -8.75 0.12
C TRP A 205 8.97 -7.28 0.05
N PHE A 206 8.18 -6.84 1.03
CA PHE A 206 7.68 -5.48 1.10
C PHE A 206 8.81 -4.48 1.31
N THR A 207 9.79 -4.80 2.15
CA THR A 207 10.95 -3.94 2.40
C THR A 207 11.80 -3.76 1.15
N LEU A 208 12.14 -4.85 0.45
CA LEU A 208 12.91 -4.78 -0.81
C LEU A 208 12.14 -4.03 -1.89
N GLY A 209 10.83 -4.28 -2.00
CA GLY A 209 9.94 -3.59 -2.93
C GLY A 209 9.79 -2.09 -2.65
N LEU A 210 9.59 -1.71 -1.38
CA LEU A 210 9.48 -0.31 -0.97
C LEU A 210 10.81 0.41 -1.15
N PHE A 211 11.92 -0.21 -0.79
CA PHE A 211 13.25 0.32 -1.03
C PHE A 211 13.44 0.58 -2.53
N ARG A 212 13.16 -0.40 -3.39
CA ARG A 212 13.27 -0.29 -4.84
C ARG A 212 12.39 0.83 -5.42
N PHE A 213 11.17 0.97 -4.94
CA PHE A 213 10.24 2.02 -5.33
C PHE A 213 10.75 3.41 -4.93
N SER A 214 11.12 3.58 -3.66
CA SER A 214 11.64 4.84 -3.12
C SER A 214 12.98 5.23 -3.75
N PHE A 215 13.85 4.26 -3.98
CA PHE A 215 15.17 4.49 -4.58
C PHE A 215 15.05 5.08 -5.98
N TYR A 216 14.10 4.58 -6.78
CA TYR A 216 13.80 5.14 -8.10
C TYR A 216 13.35 6.60 -8.00
N LEU A 217 12.37 6.90 -7.14
CA LEU A 217 11.85 8.26 -7.00
C LEU A 217 12.91 9.26 -6.52
N THR A 218 13.79 8.83 -5.62
CA THR A 218 14.89 9.64 -5.11
C THR A 218 15.91 9.98 -6.20
N HIS A 219 16.28 9.00 -7.01
CA HIS A 219 17.30 9.15 -8.07
C HIS A 219 16.73 9.56 -9.42
N PHE A 220 15.40 9.67 -9.55
CA PHE A 220 14.71 9.93 -10.80
C PHE A 220 15.22 11.18 -11.53
N VAL A 221 15.30 12.32 -10.84
CA VAL A 221 15.75 13.59 -11.44
C VAL A 221 17.22 13.51 -11.86
N LYS A 222 18.07 12.90 -11.03
CA LYS A 222 19.50 12.68 -11.32
C LYS A 222 19.65 11.82 -12.59
N HIS A 223 18.84 10.78 -12.70
CA HIS A 223 18.87 9.83 -13.81
C HIS A 223 18.46 10.47 -15.15
N ILE A 224 17.32 11.18 -15.20
CA ILE A 224 16.89 11.90 -16.40
C ILE A 224 17.92 12.97 -16.82
N THR A 225 18.50 13.68 -15.85
CA THR A 225 19.49 14.72 -16.13
C THR A 225 20.78 14.14 -16.72
N ALA A 226 21.20 12.97 -16.25
CA ALA A 226 22.39 12.27 -16.72
C ALA A 226 22.21 11.61 -18.09
N MET A 227 21.02 11.09 -18.40
CA MET A 227 20.76 10.47 -19.71
C MET A 227 20.71 11.47 -20.86
N PHE A 228 20.16 12.68 -20.63
CA PHE A 228 19.85 13.63 -21.70
C PHE A 228 20.68 14.92 -21.63
N ILE A 229 21.97 14.85 -21.30
CA ILE A 229 22.81 16.03 -21.00
C ILE A 229 22.62 17.17 -22.02
N THR A 230 22.57 16.84 -23.31
CA THR A 230 22.51 17.78 -24.45
C THR A 230 21.14 18.45 -24.65
N ASP A 231 20.03 17.78 -24.28
CA ASP A 231 18.67 18.22 -24.63
C ASP A 231 17.90 18.78 -23.42
N ALA A 232 18.07 20.07 -23.16
CA ALA A 232 17.42 20.74 -22.03
C ALA A 232 15.87 20.75 -22.12
N THR A 233 15.32 20.90 -23.32
CA THR A 233 13.86 20.91 -23.55
C THR A 233 13.24 19.53 -23.27
N LEU A 234 13.91 18.46 -23.71
CA LEU A 234 13.45 17.08 -23.51
C LEU A 234 13.45 16.69 -22.03
N LYS A 235 14.47 17.12 -21.24
CA LYS A 235 14.51 16.90 -19.79
C LYS A 235 13.29 17.49 -19.09
N VAL A 236 13.02 18.77 -19.35
CA VAL A 236 11.90 19.49 -18.73
C VAL A 236 10.57 18.84 -19.13
N HIS A 237 10.44 18.45 -20.40
CA HIS A 237 9.28 17.72 -20.88
C HIS A 237 9.09 16.38 -20.16
N LEU A 238 10.13 15.54 -20.06
CA LEU A 238 10.05 14.24 -19.37
C LEU A 238 9.73 14.37 -17.89
N LEU A 239 10.31 15.35 -17.19
CA LEU A 239 10.00 15.62 -15.78
C LEU A 239 8.54 16.08 -15.60
N SER A 240 8.05 16.97 -16.47
CA SER A 240 6.66 17.41 -16.45
C SER A 240 5.70 16.24 -16.70
N VAL A 241 5.94 15.46 -17.77
CA VAL A 241 5.10 14.32 -18.16
C VAL A 241 5.14 13.20 -17.11
N SER A 242 6.28 12.96 -16.45
CA SER A 242 6.38 11.96 -15.40
C SER A 242 5.38 12.19 -14.26
N SER A 243 5.10 13.46 -13.93
CA SER A 243 4.11 13.83 -12.91
C SER A 243 2.69 13.43 -13.33
N ALA A 244 2.37 13.60 -14.62
CA ALA A 244 1.09 13.15 -15.18
C ALA A 244 0.95 11.62 -15.21
N PHE A 245 2.04 10.88 -15.46
CA PHE A 245 2.02 9.42 -15.33
C PHE A 245 1.85 8.98 -13.89
N PHE A 246 2.51 9.63 -12.92
CA PHE A 246 2.36 9.28 -11.50
C PHE A 246 0.94 9.55 -10.98
N LEU A 247 0.23 10.52 -11.57
CA LEU A 247 -1.19 10.76 -11.32
C LEU A 247 -2.09 9.61 -11.82
N SER A 248 -1.69 8.91 -12.88
CA SER A 248 -2.51 7.86 -13.50
C SER A 248 -2.71 6.60 -12.65
N GLY A 249 -2.11 6.52 -11.45
CA GLY A 249 -2.25 5.40 -10.51
C GLY A 249 -3.69 5.02 -10.20
N PHE A 250 -4.61 5.98 -10.18
CA PHE A 250 -6.04 5.72 -10.01
C PHE A 250 -6.64 4.82 -11.10
N PHE A 251 -6.18 4.92 -12.35
CA PHE A 251 -6.68 4.08 -13.45
C PHE A 251 -6.07 2.68 -13.45
N VAL A 252 -4.83 2.54 -12.94
CA VAL A 252 -4.13 1.25 -12.83
C VAL A 252 -4.62 0.45 -11.61
N ALA A 253 -5.09 1.13 -10.58
CA ALA A 253 -5.59 0.53 -9.35
C ALA A 253 -6.72 -0.52 -9.57
N PRO A 254 -7.78 -0.26 -10.35
CA PRO A 254 -8.81 -1.26 -10.63
C PRO A 254 -8.26 -2.54 -11.28
N VAL A 255 -7.36 -2.40 -12.25
CA VAL A 255 -6.76 -3.54 -12.96
C VAL A 255 -5.93 -4.40 -12.00
N THR A 256 -5.07 -3.77 -11.23
CA THR A 256 -4.21 -4.48 -10.26
C THR A 256 -5.03 -5.10 -9.11
N GLY A 257 -6.10 -4.43 -8.68
CA GLY A 257 -7.02 -4.94 -7.66
C GLY A 257 -7.85 -6.15 -8.11
N THR A 258 -8.39 -6.11 -9.34
CA THR A 258 -9.13 -7.26 -9.90
C THR A 258 -8.23 -8.48 -10.11
N ILE A 259 -6.96 -8.29 -10.47
CA ILE A 259 -5.96 -9.37 -10.55
C ILE A 259 -5.78 -10.05 -9.18
N ILE A 260 -5.61 -9.26 -8.11
CA ILE A 260 -5.47 -9.79 -6.74
C ILE A 260 -6.73 -10.56 -6.34
N ASP A 261 -7.91 -9.98 -6.55
CA ASP A 261 -9.18 -10.62 -6.21
C ASP A 261 -9.42 -11.90 -7.02
N TYR A 262 -9.06 -11.92 -8.30
CA TYR A 262 -9.18 -13.12 -9.13
C TYR A 262 -8.39 -14.30 -8.54
N PHE A 263 -7.13 -14.08 -8.18
CA PHE A 263 -6.31 -15.16 -7.61
C PHE A 263 -6.75 -15.55 -6.20
N LEU A 264 -7.19 -14.58 -5.40
CA LEU A 264 -7.69 -14.85 -4.05
C LEU A 264 -9.03 -15.60 -4.07
N ARG A 265 -9.93 -15.27 -5.00
CA ARG A 265 -11.17 -16.02 -5.27
C ARG A 265 -10.88 -17.45 -5.69
N ARG A 266 -9.91 -17.65 -6.59
CA ARG A 266 -9.49 -19.00 -7.00
C ARG A 266 -8.92 -19.82 -5.85
N ALA A 267 -8.20 -19.20 -4.92
CA ALA A 267 -7.72 -19.86 -3.71
C ALA A 267 -8.88 -20.24 -2.77
N ARG A 268 -9.86 -19.35 -2.58
CA ARG A 268 -11.05 -19.62 -1.75
C ARG A 268 -11.93 -20.72 -2.33
N GLN A 269 -12.15 -20.76 -3.64
CA GLN A 269 -12.88 -21.84 -4.30
C GLN A 269 -12.21 -23.20 -4.08
N LYS A 270 -10.87 -23.27 -4.09
CA LYS A 270 -10.15 -24.50 -3.74
C LYS A 270 -10.37 -24.90 -2.27
N ILE A 271 -10.42 -23.93 -1.36
CA ILE A 271 -10.69 -24.16 0.06
C ILE A 271 -12.12 -24.70 0.24
N GLU A 272 -13.10 -24.09 -0.41
CA GLU A 272 -14.50 -24.54 -0.41
C GLU A 272 -14.63 -25.99 -0.88
N GLN A 273 -13.98 -26.34 -2.00
CA GLN A 273 -13.95 -27.71 -2.51
C GLN A 273 -13.29 -28.69 -1.52
N MET A 274 -12.25 -28.26 -0.80
CA MET A 274 -11.61 -29.09 0.23
C MET A 274 -12.55 -29.32 1.43
N LEU A 275 -13.30 -28.30 1.85
CA LEU A 275 -14.26 -28.41 2.95
C LEU A 275 -15.46 -29.29 2.59
N ILE A 276 -15.96 -29.22 1.35
CA ILE A 276 -17.09 -30.03 0.88
C ILE A 276 -16.68 -31.50 0.69
N ASN A 277 -15.55 -31.77 0.04
CA ASN A 277 -15.14 -33.13 -0.34
C ASN A 277 -14.45 -33.92 0.78
N LYS A 278 -13.95 -33.26 1.84
CA LYS A 278 -13.21 -33.90 2.95
C LYS A 278 -13.70 -33.39 4.32
N LYS A 279 -15.00 -33.53 4.59
CA LYS A 279 -15.62 -33.14 5.87
C LYS A 279 -14.93 -33.69 7.13
N ASP A 280 -14.26 -34.85 7.04
CA ASP A 280 -13.68 -35.52 8.20
C ASP A 280 -12.16 -35.30 8.42
N MET A 281 -11.48 -34.48 7.59
CA MET A 281 -10.06 -34.19 7.78
C MET A 281 -9.76 -32.68 7.76
N TYR A 282 -9.83 -32.07 8.95
CA TYR A 282 -9.41 -30.70 9.24
C TYR A 282 -7.88 -30.56 9.10
N TYR A 283 -7.41 -30.00 7.98
CA TYR A 283 -6.00 -29.65 7.75
C TYR A 283 -5.80 -28.12 7.77
N PRO A 284 -5.73 -27.48 8.95
CA PRO A 284 -5.69 -26.02 9.08
C PRO A 284 -4.48 -25.40 8.38
N ASN A 285 -3.33 -26.10 8.39
CA ASN A 285 -2.14 -25.68 7.67
C ASN A 285 -2.34 -25.65 6.15
N LYS A 286 -3.04 -26.63 5.58
CA LYS A 286 -3.27 -26.72 4.14
C LYS A 286 -4.22 -25.63 3.65
N ILE A 287 -5.25 -25.31 4.44
CA ILE A 287 -6.16 -24.19 4.17
C ILE A 287 -5.38 -22.87 4.16
N TYR A 288 -4.57 -22.64 5.20
CA TYR A 288 -3.74 -21.44 5.34
C TYR A 288 -2.79 -21.25 4.15
N TYR A 289 -1.98 -22.25 3.81
CA TYR A 289 -1.01 -22.13 2.71
C TYR A 289 -1.68 -22.05 1.33
N THR A 290 -2.87 -22.62 1.16
CA THR A 290 -3.66 -22.44 -0.07
C THR A 290 -4.08 -20.98 -0.25
N LEU A 291 -4.51 -20.32 0.83
CA LEU A 291 -4.88 -18.91 0.82
C LEU A 291 -3.67 -18.00 0.53
N VAL A 292 -2.56 -18.23 1.22
CA VAL A 292 -1.30 -17.50 1.03
C VAL A 292 -0.78 -17.66 -0.41
N CYS A 293 -0.84 -18.87 -0.97
CA CYS A 293 -0.48 -19.13 -2.36
C CYS A 293 -1.39 -18.44 -3.38
N GLY A 294 -2.62 -18.08 -3.00
CA GLY A 294 -3.49 -17.23 -3.82
C GLY A 294 -2.88 -15.87 -4.12
N LEU A 295 -2.02 -15.34 -3.26
CA LEU A 295 -1.41 -14.02 -3.44
C LEU A 295 -0.04 -14.05 -4.13
N VAL A 296 0.59 -15.23 -4.20
CA VAL A 296 1.90 -15.42 -4.82
C VAL A 296 1.96 -14.93 -6.28
N PRO A 297 0.95 -15.16 -7.14
CA PRO A 297 0.97 -14.61 -8.49
C PRO A 297 1.06 -13.08 -8.52
N ALA A 298 0.33 -12.38 -7.64
CA ALA A 298 0.39 -10.92 -7.55
C ALA A 298 1.78 -10.44 -7.06
N LEU A 299 2.38 -11.15 -6.10
CA LEU A 299 3.76 -10.90 -5.67
C LEU A 299 4.74 -11.07 -6.83
N SER A 300 4.61 -12.13 -7.63
CA SER A 300 5.47 -12.39 -8.78
C SER A 300 5.29 -11.40 -9.94
N LEU A 301 4.05 -10.90 -10.12
CA LEU A 301 3.75 -9.91 -11.14
C LEU A 301 4.41 -8.57 -10.81
N MET A 302 4.32 -8.16 -9.54
CA MET A 302 5.01 -6.95 -9.05
C MET A 302 6.52 -7.05 -9.28
N THR A 303 7.14 -8.19 -8.96
CA THR A 303 8.60 -8.36 -9.14
C THR A 303 9.00 -8.37 -10.61
N ALA A 304 8.17 -8.95 -11.50
CA ALA A 304 8.40 -8.89 -12.93
C ALA A 304 8.40 -7.43 -13.43
N PHE A 305 7.41 -6.63 -13.04
CA PHE A 305 7.38 -5.21 -13.40
C PHE A 305 8.51 -4.40 -12.77
N ALA A 306 8.97 -4.75 -11.57
CA ALA A 306 10.13 -4.11 -10.94
C ALA A 306 11.44 -4.38 -11.69
N VAL A 307 11.62 -5.59 -12.21
CA VAL A 307 12.75 -5.94 -13.08
C VAL A 307 12.64 -5.20 -14.42
N LEU A 308 11.47 -5.20 -15.06
CA LEU A 308 11.24 -4.44 -16.30
C LEU A 308 11.56 -2.95 -16.12
N LEU A 309 11.10 -2.35 -15.02
CA LEU A 309 11.43 -0.98 -14.66
C LEU A 309 12.94 -0.76 -14.54
N SER A 310 13.67 -1.69 -13.90
CA SER A 310 15.14 -1.61 -13.77
C SER A 310 15.84 -1.76 -15.12
N LEU A 311 15.35 -2.62 -16.01
CA LEU A 311 15.91 -2.79 -17.35
C LEU A 311 15.74 -1.54 -18.21
N MET A 312 14.59 -0.86 -18.12
CA MET A 312 14.35 0.39 -18.86
C MET A 312 15.32 1.51 -18.46
N MET A 313 15.84 1.51 -17.22
CA MET A 313 16.81 2.50 -16.74
C MET A 313 18.20 2.40 -17.41
N PHE A 314 18.51 1.28 -18.07
CA PHE A 314 19.78 1.14 -18.81
C PHE A 314 19.72 1.72 -20.22
N ILE A 315 18.53 2.02 -20.73
CA ILE A 315 18.33 2.42 -22.12
C ILE A 315 18.23 3.95 -22.18
N PRO A 316 19.22 4.66 -22.75
CA PRO A 316 19.21 6.12 -22.88
C PRO A 316 18.31 6.56 -24.05
N HIS A 317 17.02 6.25 -23.97
CA HIS A 317 16.03 6.58 -24.98
C HIS A 317 14.72 7.07 -24.34
N TYR A 318 14.09 8.09 -24.93
CA TYR A 318 12.90 8.72 -24.35
C TYR A 318 11.71 7.75 -24.25
N VAL A 319 11.58 6.80 -25.20
CA VAL A 319 10.55 5.75 -25.15
C VAL A 319 10.73 4.82 -23.95
N ALA A 320 11.98 4.49 -23.60
CA ALA A 320 12.27 3.68 -22.43
C ALA A 320 11.90 4.41 -21.13
N CYS A 321 12.04 5.74 -21.11
CA CYS A 321 11.58 6.56 -19.98
C CYS A 321 10.06 6.52 -19.82
N TYR A 322 9.29 6.63 -20.91
CA TYR A 322 7.83 6.48 -20.85
C TYR A 322 7.41 5.08 -20.39
N ALA A 323 8.06 4.03 -20.89
CA ALA A 323 7.83 2.67 -20.43
C ALA A 323 8.14 2.52 -18.93
N ALA A 324 9.25 3.10 -18.45
CA ALA A 324 9.60 3.12 -17.04
C ALA A 324 8.53 3.82 -16.19
N PHE A 325 7.92 4.92 -16.66
CA PHE A 325 6.84 5.58 -15.90
C PHE A 325 5.63 4.68 -15.74
N ILE A 326 5.21 4.00 -16.81
CA ILE A 326 4.10 3.04 -16.77
C ILE A 326 4.42 1.90 -15.79
N PHE A 327 5.61 1.30 -15.91
CA PHE A 327 6.00 0.20 -15.02
C PHE A 327 6.11 0.64 -13.57
N LEU A 328 6.57 1.86 -13.26
CA LEU A 328 6.60 2.38 -11.89
C LEU A 328 5.19 2.46 -11.30
N VAL A 329 4.22 2.95 -12.06
CA VAL A 329 2.82 3.06 -11.61
C VAL A 329 2.25 1.67 -11.30
N VAL A 330 2.52 0.68 -12.15
CA VAL A 330 2.10 -0.71 -11.92
C VAL A 330 2.79 -1.32 -10.70
N VAL A 331 4.11 -1.16 -10.55
CA VAL A 331 4.88 -1.62 -9.39
C VAL A 331 4.34 -1.03 -8.10
N ARG A 332 4.12 0.29 -8.08
CA ARG A 332 3.56 1.02 -6.93
C ARG A 332 2.21 0.44 -6.52
N SER A 333 1.29 0.31 -7.47
CA SER A 333 -0.07 -0.18 -7.19
C SER A 333 -0.06 -1.62 -6.67
N LEU A 334 0.72 -2.52 -7.30
CA LEU A 334 0.81 -3.91 -6.85
C LEU A 334 1.55 -4.08 -5.52
N LEU A 335 2.60 -3.29 -5.26
CA LEU A 335 3.38 -3.34 -4.03
C LEU A 335 2.49 -3.13 -2.80
N PHE A 336 1.79 -2.00 -2.74
CA PHE A 336 0.96 -1.65 -1.58
C PHE A 336 -0.29 -2.53 -1.51
N SER A 337 -0.99 -2.73 -2.62
CA SER A 337 -2.25 -3.47 -2.62
C SER A 337 -2.08 -4.95 -2.29
N THR A 338 -1.02 -5.58 -2.82
CA THR A 338 -0.73 -7.00 -2.51
C THR A 338 -0.27 -7.16 -1.07
N PHE A 339 0.58 -6.26 -0.57
CA PHE A 339 1.04 -6.29 0.81
C PHE A 339 -0.11 -6.17 1.81
N ILE A 340 -0.97 -5.16 1.63
CA ILE A 340 -2.12 -4.95 2.50
C ILE A 340 -3.10 -6.12 2.38
N SER A 341 -3.42 -6.59 1.17
CA SER A 341 -4.28 -7.77 0.95
C SER A 341 -3.72 -9.03 1.61
N PHE A 342 -2.39 -9.18 1.64
CA PHE A 342 -1.71 -10.27 2.32
C PHE A 342 -1.89 -10.18 3.82
N LEU A 343 -1.58 -9.02 4.44
CA LEU A 343 -1.74 -8.86 5.89
C LEU A 343 -3.16 -9.15 6.34
N LEU A 344 -4.11 -8.64 5.56
CA LEU A 344 -5.54 -8.73 5.81
C LEU A 344 -6.13 -10.13 5.57
N SER A 345 -5.50 -10.96 4.73
CA SER A 345 -5.97 -12.33 4.44
C SER A 345 -5.20 -13.41 5.21
N ALA A 346 -3.92 -13.18 5.51
CA ALA A 346 -3.04 -14.16 6.12
C ALA A 346 -2.88 -14.00 7.63
N PHE A 347 -3.42 -12.94 8.24
CA PHE A 347 -3.35 -12.71 9.69
C PHE A 347 -4.70 -12.22 10.24
N PRO A 348 -4.93 -12.42 11.56
CA PRO A 348 -6.11 -11.87 12.22
C PRO A 348 -6.21 -10.35 12.07
N ILE A 349 -7.40 -9.87 11.70
CA ILE A 349 -7.68 -8.45 11.43
C ILE A 349 -7.37 -7.57 12.66
N ARG A 350 -7.49 -8.12 13.87
CA ARG A 350 -7.20 -7.44 15.15
C ARG A 350 -5.77 -6.93 15.31
N TYR A 351 -4.80 -7.51 14.61
CA TYR A 351 -3.39 -7.13 14.69
C TYR A 351 -2.92 -6.36 13.45
N PHE A 352 -3.83 -6.04 12.53
CA PHE A 352 -3.47 -5.46 11.25
C PHE A 352 -2.73 -4.13 11.38
N GLY A 353 -3.20 -3.22 12.24
CA GLY A 353 -2.58 -1.90 12.41
C GLY A 353 -1.13 -2.02 12.86
N THR A 354 -0.89 -2.80 13.90
CA THR A 354 0.44 -3.04 14.45
C THR A 354 1.35 -3.80 13.47
N LEU A 355 0.87 -4.86 12.82
CA LEU A 355 1.66 -5.62 11.84
C LEU A 355 2.08 -4.76 10.64
N ASN A 356 1.16 -3.98 10.09
CA ASN A 356 1.43 -3.03 9.02
C ASN A 356 2.42 -1.95 9.47
N GLY A 357 2.24 -1.43 10.68
CA GLY A 357 3.10 -0.42 11.30
C GLY A 357 4.54 -0.90 11.48
N ILE A 358 4.74 -2.10 12.01
CA ILE A 358 6.06 -2.72 12.20
C ILE A 358 6.75 -2.95 10.86
N SER A 359 6.05 -3.55 9.88
CA SER A 359 6.63 -3.79 8.55
C SER A 359 7.04 -2.49 7.86
N SER A 360 6.19 -1.46 7.95
CA SER A 360 6.50 -0.13 7.39
C SER A 360 7.70 0.51 8.09
N THR A 361 7.82 0.35 9.40
CA THR A 361 8.97 0.88 10.18
C THR A 361 10.27 0.18 9.79
N VAL A 362 10.26 -1.15 9.67
CA VAL A 362 11.42 -1.94 9.21
C VAL A 362 11.83 -1.49 7.80
N ALA A 363 10.87 -1.33 6.90
CA ALA A 363 11.13 -0.89 5.53
C ALA A 363 11.66 0.56 5.47
N GLY A 364 11.15 1.44 6.34
CA GLY A 364 11.60 2.83 6.49
C GLY A 364 13.04 2.93 7.02
N LEU A 365 13.39 2.14 8.03
CA LEU A 365 14.75 2.09 8.58
C LEU A 365 15.76 1.60 7.53
N ILE A 366 15.43 0.52 6.81
CA ILE A 366 16.29 -0.01 5.73
C ILE A 366 16.40 1.01 4.58
N SER A 367 15.37 1.83 4.36
CA SER A 367 15.41 2.91 3.38
C SER A 367 16.39 4.04 3.71
N LEU A 368 16.92 4.14 4.93
CA LEU A 368 18.03 5.06 5.24
C LEU A 368 19.30 4.73 4.44
N ILE A 369 19.48 3.48 4.02
CA ILE A 369 20.62 3.07 3.18
C ILE A 369 20.66 3.88 1.87
N GLN A 370 19.52 4.41 1.40
CA GLN A 370 19.46 5.26 0.20
C GLN A 370 20.36 6.51 0.29
N TYR A 371 20.65 7.02 1.50
CA TYR A 371 21.58 8.13 1.68
C TYR A 371 23.00 7.83 1.19
N ALA A 372 23.46 6.57 1.34
CA ALA A 372 24.79 6.15 0.89
C ALA A 372 24.95 6.20 -0.64
N PHE A 373 23.84 6.21 -1.39
CA PHE A 373 23.81 6.17 -2.85
C PHE A 373 23.52 7.53 -3.50
N LEU A 374 23.37 8.60 -2.72
CA LEU A 374 23.07 9.91 -3.30
C LEU A 374 24.19 10.39 -4.25
N GLU A 375 25.45 10.11 -3.91
CA GLU A 375 26.63 10.54 -4.66
C GLU A 375 27.19 9.49 -5.62
N THR A 376 26.62 8.27 -5.67
CA THR A 376 27.14 7.19 -6.52
C THR A 376 26.89 7.43 -8.01
N SER A 377 27.57 6.68 -8.88
CA SER A 377 27.35 6.78 -10.33
C SER A 377 25.98 6.23 -10.74
N THR A 378 25.40 6.75 -11.81
CA THR A 378 24.09 6.27 -12.32
C THR A 378 24.11 4.80 -12.74
N LEU A 379 25.26 4.29 -13.21
CA LEU A 379 25.43 2.88 -13.54
C LEU A 379 25.37 2.01 -12.29
N THR A 380 26.02 2.43 -11.20
CA THR A 380 25.98 1.74 -9.90
C THR A 380 24.55 1.69 -9.36
N ASP A 381 23.83 2.81 -9.43
CA ASP A 381 22.44 2.94 -8.99
C ASP A 381 21.53 1.94 -9.75
N ASN A 382 21.70 1.86 -11.07
CA ASN A 382 20.94 0.95 -11.93
C ASN A 382 21.22 -0.53 -11.64
N ILE A 383 22.49 -0.90 -11.50
CA ILE A 383 22.89 -2.29 -11.21
C ILE A 383 22.35 -2.71 -9.84
N PHE A 384 22.49 -1.85 -8.84
CA PHE A 384 21.99 -2.13 -7.49
C PHE A 384 20.47 -2.28 -7.47
N SER A 385 19.75 -1.38 -8.15
CA SER A 385 18.31 -1.44 -8.34
C SER A 385 17.86 -2.74 -9.02
N LEU A 386 18.60 -3.21 -10.03
CA LEU A 386 18.32 -4.47 -10.72
C LEU A 386 18.52 -5.68 -9.80
N ILE A 387 19.62 -5.73 -9.04
CA ILE A 387 19.91 -6.81 -8.09
C ILE A 387 18.80 -6.93 -7.05
N ILE A 388 18.34 -5.82 -6.47
CA ILE A 388 17.23 -5.81 -5.50
C ILE A 388 15.94 -6.31 -6.15
N SER A 389 15.66 -5.87 -7.38
CA SER A 389 14.46 -6.29 -8.12
C SER A 389 14.45 -7.80 -8.37
N ILE A 390 15.60 -8.38 -8.74
CA ILE A 390 15.75 -9.82 -8.94
C ILE A 390 15.66 -10.56 -7.59
N GLY A 391 16.30 -10.05 -6.53
CA GLY A 391 16.24 -10.64 -5.20
C GLY A 391 14.81 -10.74 -4.64
N THR A 392 13.92 -9.85 -5.07
CA THR A 392 12.51 -9.87 -4.67
C THR A 392 11.77 -11.12 -5.20
N PHE A 393 12.24 -11.78 -6.27
CA PHE A 393 11.66 -13.04 -6.79
C PHE A 393 11.87 -14.24 -5.87
N VAL A 394 12.85 -14.19 -4.95
CA VAL A 394 13.11 -15.29 -4.02
C VAL A 394 11.88 -15.57 -3.16
N ILE A 395 11.16 -14.53 -2.74
CA ILE A 395 10.05 -14.67 -1.79
C ILE A 395 8.83 -15.40 -2.39
N PRO A 396 8.31 -15.03 -3.58
CA PRO A 396 7.27 -15.81 -4.27
C PRO A 396 7.64 -17.30 -4.41
N VAL A 397 8.89 -17.60 -4.78
CA VAL A 397 9.37 -18.98 -4.97
C VAL A 397 9.37 -19.75 -3.64
N VAL A 398 9.85 -19.13 -2.55
CA VAL A 398 9.84 -19.75 -1.22
C VAL A 398 8.42 -20.06 -0.75
N PHE A 399 7.44 -19.18 -1.00
CA PHE A 399 6.05 -19.45 -0.66
C PHE A 399 5.48 -20.68 -1.41
N VAL A 400 5.80 -20.84 -2.70
CA VAL A 400 5.39 -22.03 -3.47
C VAL A 400 6.01 -23.30 -2.89
N ILE A 401 7.28 -23.27 -2.50
CA ILE A 401 7.96 -24.42 -1.88
C ILE A 401 7.32 -24.77 -0.54
N LEU A 402 7.05 -23.77 0.31
CA LEU A 402 6.41 -23.97 1.61
C LEU A 402 5.00 -24.57 1.48
N ALA A 403 4.24 -24.15 0.47
CA ALA A 403 2.90 -24.68 0.21
C ALA A 403 2.88 -26.07 -0.45
N ARG A 404 4.00 -26.54 -1.00
CA ARG A 404 4.14 -27.93 -1.45
C ARG A 404 4.50 -28.88 -0.31
N LYS A 405 5.13 -28.36 0.75
CA LYS A 405 5.61 -29.15 1.89
C LYS A 405 4.52 -29.41 2.94
N ASN A 406 3.50 -28.55 3.01
CA ASN A 406 2.36 -28.63 3.93
C ASN A 406 1.07 -28.84 3.12
#